data_AF-A0A929VZK5-F1
#
_entry.id   AF-A0A929VZK5-F1
#
_cell.length_a   1.000
_cell.length_b   1.000
_cell.length_c   1.000
_cell.angle_alpha   90.00
_cell.angle_beta   90.00
_cell.angle_gamma   90.00
#
_symmetry.space_group_name_H-M   'P 1'
#
loop_
_entity.id
_entity.type
_entity.pdbx_description
1 polymer ?
#
loop_
_entity_poly.entity_id
_entity_poly.type
_entity_poly.pdbx_seq_one_letter_code
_entity_poly.pdbx_strand_id
1 'polypeptide(L)'
;MAYLQLQIRYRYDAVASTLADEDLADWLIAELGEVGYDSFEQGEGYVKAFVLADDYNEEATNELLANFPVSGFSYETQLEELPDINWNEEWEKNYFQPIVLGEGACLIRAPFHASRPDIPLEIIINPKMAFGTGNHETTSLVGQWLLGHDLSGLRVLDMGCGTGILGLIALKRGAKHLTAIDIDPWAYANVQENASLSGVLIDEMLCGD
;
A
#
# COMPACT_ATOMS: atom_id res chain seq x y z
N MET A 1 -5.79 12.04 -9.45
CA MET A 1 -5.90 13.42 -8.88
C MET A 1 -4.47 13.89 -8.76
N ALA A 2 -4.12 15.00 -9.40
CA ALA A 2 -2.73 15.44 -9.49
C ALA A 2 -2.21 15.87 -8.10
N TYR A 3 -1.04 15.37 -7.73
CA TYR A 3 -0.31 15.80 -6.55
C TYR A 3 0.81 16.75 -6.98
N LEU A 4 1.09 17.75 -6.16
CA LEU A 4 2.27 18.59 -6.28
C LEU A 4 3.29 18.18 -5.23
N GLN A 5 4.55 18.12 -5.63
CA GLN A 5 5.69 17.96 -4.75
C GLN A 5 6.44 19.29 -4.66
N LEU A 6 6.51 19.86 -3.46
CA LEU A 6 7.40 20.97 -3.15
C LEU A 6 8.67 20.45 -2.48
N GLN A 7 9.81 20.56 -3.15
CA GLN A 7 11.11 20.32 -2.53
C GLN A 7 11.68 21.63 -1.99
N ILE A 8 11.97 21.67 -0.69
CA ILE A 8 12.59 22.78 0.02
C ILE A 8 13.99 22.34 0.44
N ARG A 9 15.02 22.94 -0.16
CA ARG A 9 16.40 22.80 0.32
C ARG A 9 16.73 24.01 1.16
N TYR A 10 17.19 23.79 2.38
CA TYR A 10 17.42 24.88 3.32
C TYR A 10 18.84 24.88 3.88
N ARG A 11 19.24 26.03 4.40
CA ARG A 11 20.45 26.24 5.19
C ARG A 11 20.10 27.14 6.36
N TYR A 12 20.74 26.92 7.49
CA TYR A 12 20.55 27.71 8.70
C TYR A 12 21.85 27.78 9.50
N ASP A 13 21.94 28.71 10.43
CA ASP A 13 23.10 28.81 11.33
C ASP A 13 22.95 27.83 12.50
N ALA A 14 23.40 26.59 12.30
CA ALA A 14 23.33 25.52 13.30
C ALA A 14 24.08 25.86 14.61
N VAL A 15 25.12 26.70 14.53
CA VAL A 15 25.92 27.09 15.70
C VAL A 15 25.18 28.13 16.55
N ALA A 16 24.47 29.06 15.90
CA ALA A 16 23.63 30.04 16.58
C ALA A 16 22.30 29.47 17.07
N SER A 17 21.75 28.46 16.38
CA SER A 17 20.41 27.93 16.65
C SER A 17 20.38 26.79 17.68
N THR A 18 21.50 26.07 17.88
CA THR A 18 21.58 24.83 18.70
C THR A 18 20.60 23.71 18.28
N LEU A 19 19.94 23.86 17.14
CA LEU A 19 18.99 22.90 16.57
C LEU A 19 19.74 21.86 15.74
N ALA A 20 19.36 20.59 15.88
CA ALA A 20 19.75 19.58 14.91
C ALA A 20 18.96 19.75 13.61
N ASP A 21 19.49 19.20 12.52
CA ASP A 21 18.82 19.25 11.20
C ASP A 21 17.47 18.53 11.23
N GLU A 22 17.41 17.39 11.92
CA GLU A 22 16.17 16.63 12.12
C GLU A 22 15.12 17.46 12.87
N ASP A 23 15.48 18.16 13.95
CA ASP A 23 14.53 18.98 14.71
C ASP A 23 13.97 20.14 13.87
N LEU A 24 14.80 20.74 13.01
CA LEU A 24 14.37 21.80 12.11
C LEU A 24 13.46 21.25 11.01
N ALA A 25 13.80 20.09 10.44
CA ALA A 25 12.97 19.41 9.45
C ALA A 25 11.59 19.08 10.03
N ASP A 26 11.54 18.52 11.24
CA ASP A 26 10.31 18.17 11.94
C ASP A 26 9.44 19.41 12.21
N TRP A 27 10.06 20.53 12.60
CA TRP A 27 9.34 21.79 12.76
C TRP A 27 8.81 22.31 11.42
N LEU A 28 9.64 22.34 10.38
CA LEU A 28 9.23 22.78 9.06
C LEU A 28 8.07 21.93 8.51
N ILE A 29 8.10 20.62 8.74
CA ILE A 29 7.02 19.68 8.40
C ILE A 29 5.73 20.03 9.15
N ALA A 30 5.82 20.29 10.46
CA ALA A 30 4.66 20.65 11.26
C ALA A 30 3.98 21.93 10.74
N GLU A 31 4.77 22.98 10.45
CA GLU A 31 4.23 24.23 9.90
C GLU A 31 3.64 24.02 8.50
N LEU A 32 4.31 23.24 7.63
CA LEU A 32 3.80 22.94 6.30
C LEU A 32 2.48 22.16 6.35
N GLY A 33 2.29 21.30 7.35
CA GLY A 33 1.02 20.61 7.58
C GLY A 33 -0.16 21.57 7.77
N GLU A 34 0.05 22.71 8.41
CA GLU A 34 -0.99 23.72 8.66
C GLU A 34 -1.42 24.47 7.38
N VAL A 35 -0.58 24.50 6.34
CA VAL A 35 -0.87 25.15 5.06
C VAL A 35 -1.33 24.18 3.97
N GLY A 36 -1.61 22.92 4.32
CA GLY A 36 -2.31 21.96 3.47
C GLY A 36 -1.49 20.77 2.97
N TYR A 37 -0.20 20.68 3.29
CA TYR A 37 0.60 19.51 2.94
C TYR A 37 0.25 18.30 3.82
N ASP A 38 0.11 17.12 3.24
CA ASP A 38 -0.41 15.91 3.92
C ASP A 38 0.62 14.77 4.08
N SER A 39 1.74 14.87 3.38
CA SER A 39 2.81 13.87 3.39
C SER A 39 4.18 14.53 3.19
N PHE A 40 5.22 13.89 3.72
CA PHE A 40 6.57 14.47 3.80
C PHE A 40 7.67 13.42 3.65
N GLU A 41 8.77 13.81 3.02
CA GLU A 41 10.06 13.10 3.06
C GLU A 41 11.14 14.08 3.51
N GLN A 42 11.95 13.73 4.51
CA GLN A 42 13.08 14.55 4.94
C GLN A 42 14.41 13.84 4.69
N GLY A 43 15.45 14.64 4.51
CA GLY A 43 16.83 14.20 4.52
C GLY A 43 17.75 15.36 4.89
N GLU A 44 19.05 15.13 4.85
CA GLU A 44 20.02 16.13 5.30
C GLU A 44 19.89 17.45 4.51
N GLY A 45 19.43 18.50 5.19
CA GLY A 45 19.24 19.85 4.64
C GLY A 45 18.08 20.02 3.65
N TYR A 46 17.12 19.08 3.61
CA TYR A 46 15.93 19.23 2.76
C TYR A 46 14.67 18.57 3.32
N VAL A 47 13.52 19.12 2.92
CA VAL A 47 12.19 18.54 3.09
C VAL A 47 11.49 18.53 1.75
N LYS A 48 10.88 17.40 1.38
CA LYS A 48 9.86 17.34 0.33
C LYS A 48 8.50 17.26 0.99
N ALA A 49 7.58 18.10 0.55
CA ALA A 49 6.21 18.13 1.02
C ALA A 49 5.27 17.87 -0.16
N PHE A 50 4.22 17.08 0.09
CA PHE A 50 3.24 16.67 -0.92
C PHE A 50 1.86 17.24 -0.58
N VAL A 51 1.14 17.70 -1.60
CA VAL A 51 -0.18 18.31 -1.47
C VAL A 51 -1.01 18.02 -2.71
N LEU A 52 -2.32 17.86 -2.57
CA LEU A 52 -3.23 17.81 -3.71
C LEU A 52 -3.17 19.14 -4.48
N ALA A 53 -3.15 19.09 -5.81
CA ALA A 53 -3.04 20.29 -6.63
C ALA A 53 -4.17 21.32 -6.35
N ASP A 54 -5.36 20.84 -5.98
CA ASP A 54 -6.51 21.68 -5.64
C ASP A 54 -6.38 22.35 -4.25
N ASP A 55 -5.56 21.77 -3.35
CA ASP A 55 -5.35 22.26 -1.98
C ASP A 55 -4.07 23.10 -1.84
N TYR A 56 -3.25 23.19 -2.90
CA TYR A 56 -2.00 23.95 -2.87
C TYR A 56 -2.23 25.47 -2.78
N ASN A 57 -1.69 26.08 -1.73
CA ASN A 57 -1.74 27.52 -1.52
C ASN A 57 -0.34 28.15 -1.57
N GLU A 58 0.03 28.67 -2.75
CA GLU A 58 1.34 29.29 -2.98
C GLU A 58 1.61 30.50 -2.06
N GLU A 59 0.60 31.32 -1.78
CA GLU A 59 0.75 32.52 -0.94
C GLU A 59 1.05 32.14 0.51
N ALA A 60 0.28 31.21 1.08
CA ALA A 60 0.47 30.73 2.45
C ALA A 60 1.82 30.02 2.61
N THR A 61 2.22 29.19 1.64
CA THR A 61 3.53 28.51 1.67
C THR A 61 4.69 29.50 1.63
N ASN A 62 4.63 30.50 0.74
CA ASN A 62 5.68 31.51 0.66
C ASN A 62 5.75 32.38 1.92
N GLU A 63 4.61 32.74 2.51
CA GLU A 63 4.55 33.51 3.75
C GLU A 63 5.16 32.73 4.93
N LEU A 64 4.83 31.44 5.06
CA LEU A 64 5.40 30.54 6.06
C LEU A 64 6.93 30.46 5.94
N LEU A 65 7.44 30.16 4.74
CA LEU A 65 8.88 29.99 4.53
C LEU A 65 9.66 31.29 4.74
N ALA A 66 9.11 32.42 4.31
CA ALA A 66 9.74 33.74 4.48
C ALA A 66 9.81 34.18 5.95
N ASN A 67 8.84 33.76 6.77
CA ASN A 67 8.75 34.12 8.18
C ASN A 67 9.23 33.00 9.12
N PHE A 68 9.84 31.94 8.60
CA PHE A 68 10.26 30.80 9.40
C PHE A 68 11.28 31.25 10.46
N PRO A 69 11.00 31.08 11.77
CA PRO A 69 11.67 31.81 12.85
C PRO A 69 13.01 31.19 13.27
N VAL A 70 13.87 30.88 12.30
CA VAL A 70 15.22 30.33 12.52
C VAL A 70 16.29 31.29 11.99
N SER A 71 17.28 31.60 12.82
CA SER A 71 18.37 32.51 12.46
C SER A 71 19.20 31.96 11.30
N GLY A 72 19.41 32.80 10.28
CA GLY A 72 20.17 32.42 9.09
C GLY A 72 19.44 31.42 8.19
N PHE A 73 18.15 31.17 8.42
CA PHE A 73 17.35 30.32 7.55
C PHE A 73 17.28 30.93 6.15
N SER A 74 17.67 30.14 5.17
CA SER A 74 17.60 30.46 3.75
C SER A 74 17.22 29.19 3.00
N TYR A 75 16.46 29.35 1.92
CA TYR A 75 15.88 28.20 1.23
C TYR A 75 15.84 28.39 -0.28
N GLU A 76 15.78 27.26 -0.98
CA GLU A 76 15.48 27.15 -2.40
C GLU A 76 14.32 26.17 -2.57
N THR A 77 13.28 26.59 -3.28
CA THR A 77 12.10 25.75 -3.56
C THR A 77 12.08 25.28 -5.00
N GLN A 78 11.64 24.04 -5.21
CA GLN A 78 11.30 23.50 -6.51
C GLN A 78 9.93 22.83 -6.42
N LEU A 79 8.95 23.36 -7.15
CA LEU A 79 7.62 22.77 -7.26
C LEU A 79 7.56 21.93 -8.54
N GLU A 80 7.11 20.69 -8.40
CA GLU A 80 6.89 19.78 -9.52
C GLU A 80 5.49 19.17 -9.42
N GLU A 81 4.78 19.14 -10.54
CA GLU A 81 3.55 18.36 -10.65
C GLU A 81 3.95 16.89 -10.82
N LEU A 82 3.56 16.07 -9.84
CA LEU A 82 3.77 14.65 -9.97
C LEU A 82 2.81 14.14 -11.04
N PRO A 83 3.30 13.35 -12.00
CA PRO A 83 2.42 12.68 -12.95
C PRO A 83 1.34 11.92 -12.17
N ASP A 84 0.12 11.83 -12.74
CA ASP A 84 -1.01 11.04 -12.21
C ASP A 84 -0.68 9.55 -12.33
N ILE A 85 0.38 9.14 -11.64
CA ILE A 85 0.85 7.78 -11.51
C ILE A 85 -0.01 7.18 -10.43
N ASN A 86 -0.76 6.16 -10.81
CA ASN A 86 -1.37 5.27 -9.85
C ASN A 86 -0.25 4.56 -9.10
N TRP A 87 0.20 5.13 -7.97
CA TRP A 87 1.27 4.56 -7.17
C TRP A 87 0.96 3.13 -6.72
N ASN A 88 -0.31 2.70 -6.66
CA ASN A 88 -0.65 1.28 -6.48
C ASN A 88 -0.26 0.45 -7.69
N GLU A 89 -0.54 0.92 -8.91
CA GLU A 89 -0.15 0.20 -10.14
C GLU A 89 1.38 0.12 -10.26
N GLU A 90 2.07 1.20 -9.89
CA GLU A 90 3.53 1.26 -9.91
C GLU A 90 4.15 0.41 -8.78
N TRP A 91 3.51 0.35 -7.61
CA TRP A 91 3.87 -0.56 -6.54
C TRP A 91 3.63 -2.03 -6.93
N GLU A 92 2.46 -2.33 -7.51
CA GLU A 92 2.09 -3.67 -8.00
C GLU A 92 3.09 -4.15 -9.04
N LYS A 93 3.41 -3.33 -10.05
CA LYS A 93 4.35 -3.69 -11.12
C LYS A 93 5.78 -3.86 -10.64
N ASN A 94 6.25 -3.02 -9.71
CA ASN A 94 7.66 -2.97 -9.37
C ASN A 94 8.03 -3.72 -8.09
N TYR A 95 7.08 -3.96 -7.17
CA TYR A 95 7.39 -4.46 -5.82
C TYR A 95 6.63 -5.72 -5.41
N PHE A 96 5.42 -5.98 -5.94
CA PHE A 96 4.79 -7.29 -5.70
C PHE A 96 5.52 -8.36 -6.50
N GLN A 97 6.04 -9.39 -5.83
CA GLN A 97 6.68 -10.53 -6.47
C GLN A 97 5.80 -11.79 -6.31
N PRO A 98 5.82 -12.74 -7.26
CA PRO A 98 5.10 -13.99 -7.11
C PRO A 98 5.53 -14.74 -5.85
N ILE A 99 4.55 -15.29 -5.14
CA ILE A 99 4.77 -16.02 -3.88
C ILE A 99 4.52 -17.51 -4.13
N VAL A 100 5.42 -18.36 -3.63
CA VAL A 100 5.29 -19.81 -3.70
C VAL A 100 5.07 -20.37 -2.30
N LEU A 101 3.94 -21.03 -2.09
CA LEU A 101 3.55 -21.62 -0.80
C LEU A 101 3.63 -23.16 -0.84
N GLY A 102 3.77 -23.74 0.36
CA GLY A 102 3.66 -25.20 0.58
C GLY A 102 4.67 -26.00 -0.22
N GLU A 103 5.95 -25.59 -0.19
CA GLU A 103 7.04 -26.28 -0.89
C GLU A 103 6.81 -26.44 -2.41
N GLY A 104 6.16 -25.45 -3.05
CA GLY A 104 5.86 -25.50 -4.48
C GLY A 104 4.48 -26.07 -4.81
N ALA A 105 3.58 -26.17 -3.84
CA ALA A 105 2.21 -26.62 -4.06
C ALA A 105 1.30 -25.54 -4.66
N CYS A 106 1.56 -24.25 -4.38
CA CYS A 106 0.72 -23.15 -4.84
C CYS A 106 1.53 -21.91 -5.21
N LEU A 107 1.20 -21.31 -6.35
CA LEU A 107 1.69 -20.01 -6.80
C LEU A 107 0.61 -18.96 -6.58
N ILE A 108 0.95 -17.87 -5.91
CA ILE A 108 0.15 -16.66 -5.86
C ILE A 108 0.86 -15.62 -6.72
N ARG A 109 0.17 -15.05 -7.69
CA ARG A 109 0.76 -14.04 -8.59
C ARG A 109 -0.25 -13.01 -9.04
N ALA A 110 0.26 -11.88 -9.53
CA ALA A 110 -0.54 -10.91 -10.26
C ALA A 110 -0.74 -11.33 -11.73
N PRO A 111 -1.77 -10.82 -12.43
CA PRO A 111 -2.03 -11.16 -13.82
C PRO A 111 -0.85 -10.93 -14.77
N PHE A 112 -0.03 -9.91 -14.50
CA PHE A 112 1.14 -9.54 -15.31
C PHE A 112 2.39 -10.39 -15.03
N HIS A 113 2.41 -11.17 -13.96
CA HIS A 113 3.50 -12.12 -13.70
C HIS A 113 3.36 -13.38 -14.57
N ALA A 114 4.48 -13.92 -15.01
CA ALA A 114 4.51 -15.19 -15.73
C ALA A 114 3.93 -16.33 -14.88
N SER A 115 3.14 -17.21 -15.51
CA SER A 115 2.70 -18.45 -14.87
C SER A 115 3.85 -19.44 -14.72
N ARG A 116 3.71 -20.37 -13.78
CA ARG A 116 4.66 -21.46 -13.51
C ARG A 116 3.94 -22.81 -13.66
N PRO A 117 3.93 -23.42 -14.86
CA PRO A 117 3.23 -24.69 -15.10
C PRO A 117 3.75 -25.87 -14.27
N ASP A 118 4.94 -25.75 -13.68
CA ASP A 118 5.53 -26.70 -12.72
C ASP A 118 4.78 -26.74 -11.37
N ILE A 119 4.04 -25.69 -11.04
CA ILE A 119 3.32 -25.56 -9.75
C ILE A 119 1.86 -25.99 -9.94
N PRO A 120 1.32 -26.93 -9.14
CA PRO A 120 -0.01 -27.51 -9.35
C PRO A 120 -1.19 -26.55 -9.19
N LEU A 121 -1.08 -25.58 -8.28
CA LEU A 121 -2.15 -24.63 -7.98
C LEU A 121 -1.70 -23.21 -8.29
N GLU A 122 -2.58 -22.45 -8.93
CA GLU A 122 -2.37 -21.04 -9.23
C GLU A 122 -3.54 -20.22 -8.69
N ILE A 123 -3.19 -19.17 -7.96
CA ILE A 123 -4.09 -18.14 -7.45
C ILE A 123 -3.64 -16.82 -8.08
N ILE A 124 -4.53 -16.21 -8.84
CA ILE A 124 -4.29 -14.93 -9.51
C ILE A 124 -5.05 -13.86 -8.74
N ILE A 125 -4.32 -12.86 -8.23
CA ILE A 125 -4.88 -11.75 -7.48
C ILE A 125 -4.41 -10.41 -8.03
N ASN A 126 -5.23 -9.39 -7.89
CA ASN A 126 -4.76 -8.02 -7.88
C ASN A 126 -4.44 -7.65 -6.42
N PRO A 127 -3.16 -7.40 -6.08
CA PRO A 127 -2.77 -7.13 -4.70
C PRO A 127 -3.56 -5.98 -4.10
N LYS A 128 -3.69 -4.86 -4.85
CA LYS A 128 -4.23 -3.58 -4.41
C LYS A 128 -3.66 -3.14 -3.05
N MET A 129 -4.25 -2.12 -2.42
CA MET A 129 -3.97 -1.77 -1.01
C MET A 129 -4.70 -2.71 -0.01
N ALA A 130 -5.09 -3.91 -0.43
CA ALA A 130 -5.77 -4.85 0.45
C ALA A 130 -4.75 -5.69 1.23
N PHE A 131 -4.93 -5.80 2.55
CA PHE A 131 -4.06 -6.61 3.40
C PHE A 131 -4.16 -8.11 3.06
N GLY A 132 -3.11 -8.86 3.35
CA GLY A 132 -3.10 -10.32 3.17
C GLY A 132 -2.70 -10.78 1.77
N THR A 133 -1.75 -10.11 1.11
CA THR A 133 -1.22 -10.49 -0.23
C THR A 133 -0.40 -11.78 -0.25
N GLY A 134 -0.22 -12.45 0.90
CA GLY A 134 0.55 -13.69 1.04
C GLY A 134 1.99 -13.49 1.53
N ASN A 135 2.54 -12.27 1.42
CA ASN A 135 3.89 -11.92 1.90
C ASN A 135 4.00 -11.89 3.43
N HIS A 136 2.88 -11.79 4.14
CA HIS A 136 2.85 -11.78 5.59
C HIS A 136 2.91 -13.21 6.15
N GLU A 137 3.69 -13.41 7.21
CA GLU A 137 4.00 -14.74 7.78
C GLU A 137 2.75 -15.52 8.19
N THR A 138 1.72 -14.81 8.67
CA THR A 138 0.45 -15.40 9.10
C THR A 138 -0.34 -15.99 7.93
N THR A 139 -0.43 -15.29 6.80
CA THR A 139 -1.10 -15.79 5.59
C THR A 139 -0.36 -17.00 5.03
N SER A 140 0.98 -16.94 4.99
CA SER A 140 1.81 -18.06 4.55
C SER A 140 1.62 -19.32 5.42
N LEU A 141 1.56 -19.16 6.75
CA LEU A 141 1.35 -20.27 7.68
C LEU A 141 0.00 -20.98 7.46
N VAL A 142 -1.09 -20.22 7.40
CA VAL A 142 -2.44 -20.78 7.21
C VAL A 142 -2.58 -21.34 5.79
N GLY A 143 -2.03 -20.67 4.77
CA GLY A 143 -2.01 -21.16 3.40
C GLY A 143 -1.31 -22.52 3.29
N GLN A 144 -0.14 -22.69 3.92
CA GLN A 144 0.56 -23.98 3.99
C GLN A 144 -0.28 -25.05 4.69
N TRP A 145 -0.97 -24.70 5.77
CA TRP A 145 -1.89 -25.62 6.44
C TRP A 145 -3.01 -26.07 5.50
N LEU A 146 -3.69 -25.15 4.82
CA LEU A 146 -4.77 -25.50 3.86
C LEU A 146 -4.27 -26.39 2.71
N LEU A 147 -3.07 -26.14 2.21
CA LEU A 147 -2.46 -26.94 1.14
C LEU A 147 -2.15 -28.38 1.58
N GLY A 148 -1.76 -28.57 2.85
CA GLY A 148 -1.45 -29.88 3.44
C GLY A 148 -2.65 -30.71 3.88
N HIS A 149 -3.88 -30.16 3.86
CA HIS A 149 -5.08 -30.84 4.35
C HIS A 149 -6.06 -31.15 3.21
N ASP A 150 -6.91 -32.16 3.42
CA ASP A 150 -8.03 -32.46 2.54
C ASP A 150 -9.22 -31.56 2.91
N LEU A 151 -9.60 -30.70 1.97
CA LEU A 151 -10.72 -29.77 2.13
C LEU A 151 -11.95 -30.20 1.34
N SER A 152 -11.89 -31.37 0.69
CA SER A 152 -12.94 -31.89 -0.18
C SER A 152 -14.30 -31.94 0.52
N GLY A 153 -15.27 -31.19 -0.01
CA GLY A 153 -16.64 -31.21 0.52
C GLY A 153 -16.89 -30.32 1.75
N LEU A 154 -15.85 -29.67 2.29
CA LEU A 154 -15.98 -28.82 3.48
C LEU A 154 -16.66 -27.49 3.17
N ARG A 155 -17.18 -26.86 4.23
CA ARG A 155 -17.66 -25.48 4.23
C ARG A 155 -16.64 -24.63 4.98
N VAL A 156 -16.19 -23.54 4.37
CA VAL A 156 -15.12 -22.69 4.89
C VAL A 156 -15.66 -21.29 5.15
N LEU A 157 -15.27 -20.72 6.30
CA LEU A 157 -15.46 -19.32 6.64
C LEU A 157 -14.10 -18.64 6.62
N ASP A 158 -13.95 -17.60 5.80
CA ASP A 158 -12.78 -16.73 5.76
C ASP A 158 -13.16 -15.37 6.37
N MET A 159 -12.86 -15.21 7.66
CA MET A 159 -13.24 -14.04 8.47
C MET A 159 -12.09 -13.03 8.49
N GLY A 160 -12.34 -11.80 8.02
CA GLY A 160 -11.29 -10.82 7.75
C GLY A 160 -10.49 -11.20 6.52
N CYS A 161 -11.19 -11.46 5.40
CA CYS A 161 -10.61 -12.13 4.25
C CYS A 161 -9.56 -11.29 3.48
N GLY A 162 -9.53 -9.96 3.61
CA GLY A 162 -8.55 -9.11 2.94
C GLY A 162 -8.52 -9.30 1.42
N THR A 163 -7.43 -9.82 0.86
CA THR A 163 -7.33 -10.20 -0.57
C THR A 163 -8.11 -11.46 -0.95
N GLY A 164 -8.51 -12.29 0.03
CA GLY A 164 -9.25 -13.54 -0.14
C GLY A 164 -8.39 -14.78 -0.41
N ILE A 165 -7.06 -14.66 -0.41
CA ILE A 165 -6.14 -15.75 -0.81
C ILE A 165 -6.45 -17.07 -0.10
N LEU A 166 -6.74 -17.06 1.21
CA LEU A 166 -6.96 -18.28 1.98
C LEU A 166 -8.25 -18.99 1.56
N GLY A 167 -9.37 -18.25 1.46
CA GLY A 167 -10.61 -18.77 0.90
C GLY A 167 -10.46 -19.30 -0.53
N LEU A 168 -9.72 -18.59 -1.39
CA LEU A 168 -9.47 -19.02 -2.77
C LEU A 168 -8.64 -20.30 -2.83
N ILE A 169 -7.60 -20.43 -1.99
CA ILE A 169 -6.84 -21.68 -1.83
C ILE A 169 -7.78 -22.81 -1.39
N ALA A 170 -8.66 -22.56 -0.42
CA ALA A 170 -9.57 -23.57 0.07
C ALA A 170 -10.52 -24.09 -1.03
N LEU A 171 -11.09 -23.20 -1.84
CA LEU A 171 -11.92 -23.55 -2.99
C LEU A 171 -11.13 -24.38 -4.02
N LYS A 172 -9.91 -23.95 -4.37
CA LYS A 172 -9.03 -24.71 -5.29
C LYS A 172 -8.63 -26.08 -4.75
N ARG A 173 -8.61 -26.25 -3.43
CA ARG A 173 -8.32 -27.50 -2.73
C ARG A 173 -9.55 -28.39 -2.50
N GLY A 174 -10.71 -28.00 -3.02
CA GLY A 174 -11.92 -28.84 -3.02
C GLY A 174 -12.95 -28.49 -1.96
N ALA A 175 -12.78 -27.39 -1.22
CA ALA A 175 -13.87 -26.87 -0.39
C ALA A 175 -15.11 -26.67 -1.24
N LYS A 176 -16.26 -27.11 -0.73
CA LYS A 176 -17.53 -27.07 -1.46
C LYS A 176 -18.19 -25.70 -1.37
N HIS A 177 -18.00 -25.03 -0.24
CA HIS A 177 -18.60 -23.74 0.02
C HIS A 177 -17.60 -22.80 0.70
N LEU A 178 -17.62 -21.53 0.29
CA LEU A 178 -16.89 -20.44 0.94
C LEU A 178 -17.84 -19.29 1.30
N THR A 179 -17.83 -18.93 2.59
CA THR A 179 -18.33 -17.64 3.07
C THR A 179 -17.11 -16.77 3.39
N ALA A 180 -16.98 -15.62 2.76
CA ALA A 180 -15.91 -14.64 3.01
C ALA A 180 -16.50 -13.34 3.56
N ILE A 181 -15.88 -12.80 4.61
CA ILE A 181 -16.39 -11.65 5.34
C ILE A 181 -15.24 -10.66 5.58
N ASP A 182 -15.46 -9.39 5.29
CA ASP A 182 -14.57 -8.31 5.69
C ASP A 182 -15.36 -7.04 6.03
N ILE A 183 -14.87 -6.26 6.99
CA ILE A 183 -15.49 -4.99 7.35
C ILE A 183 -15.16 -3.89 6.33
N ASP A 184 -14.09 -4.07 5.56
CA ASP A 184 -13.65 -3.11 4.54
C ASP A 184 -14.37 -3.34 3.19
N PRO A 185 -15.16 -2.37 2.70
CA PRO A 185 -15.77 -2.46 1.37
C PRO A 185 -14.78 -2.64 0.22
N TRP A 186 -13.53 -2.19 0.39
CA TRP A 186 -12.48 -2.41 -0.61
C TRP A 186 -12.06 -3.87 -0.68
N ALA A 187 -11.87 -4.53 0.47
CA ALA A 187 -11.60 -5.96 0.54
C ALA A 187 -12.76 -6.75 -0.07
N TYR A 188 -14.01 -6.39 0.25
CA TYR A 188 -15.21 -6.99 -0.33
C TYR A 188 -15.16 -7.02 -1.88
N ALA A 189 -14.92 -5.87 -2.50
CA ALA A 189 -14.86 -5.77 -3.95
C ALA A 189 -13.65 -6.51 -4.52
N ASN A 190 -12.50 -6.46 -3.82
CA ASN A 190 -11.26 -7.07 -4.29
C ASN A 190 -11.33 -8.61 -4.31
N VAL A 191 -11.94 -9.21 -3.29
CA VAL A 191 -12.11 -10.67 -3.19
C VAL A 191 -12.94 -11.23 -4.34
N GLN A 192 -14.01 -10.52 -4.74
CA GLN A 192 -14.84 -10.92 -5.88
C GLN A 192 -14.06 -10.88 -7.20
N GLU A 193 -13.24 -9.84 -7.39
CA GLU A 193 -12.37 -9.71 -8.55
C GLU A 193 -11.32 -10.82 -8.57
N ASN A 194 -10.65 -11.07 -7.44
CA ASN A 194 -9.63 -12.11 -7.30
C ASN A 194 -10.21 -13.51 -7.50
N ALA A 195 -11.44 -13.76 -7.07
CA ALA A 195 -12.15 -15.01 -7.36
C ALA A 195 -12.36 -15.20 -8.86
N SER A 196 -12.81 -14.15 -9.56
CA SER A 196 -12.99 -14.18 -11.01
C SER A 196 -11.65 -14.41 -11.73
N LEU A 197 -10.58 -13.72 -11.32
CA LEU A 197 -9.24 -13.89 -11.88
C LEU A 197 -8.70 -15.31 -11.66
N SER A 198 -8.93 -15.86 -10.47
CA SER A 198 -8.54 -17.23 -10.11
C SER A 198 -9.49 -18.29 -10.68
N GLY A 199 -10.57 -17.90 -11.37
CA GLY A 199 -11.55 -18.84 -11.94
C GLY A 199 -12.25 -19.71 -10.89
N VAL A 200 -12.63 -19.12 -9.76
CA VAL A 200 -13.43 -19.76 -8.71
C VAL A 200 -14.67 -18.93 -8.39
N LEU A 201 -15.67 -19.56 -7.78
CA LEU A 201 -16.90 -18.90 -7.36
C LEU A 201 -16.98 -18.91 -5.83
N ILE A 202 -17.30 -17.75 -5.26
CA ILE A 202 -17.57 -17.59 -3.84
C ILE A 202 -19.08 -17.72 -3.63
N ASP A 203 -19.50 -18.55 -2.69
CA ASP A 203 -20.92 -18.76 -2.40
C ASP A 203 -21.56 -17.56 -1.71
N GLU A 204 -20.84 -16.99 -0.74
CA GLU A 204 -21.33 -15.87 0.06
C GLU A 204 -20.18 -14.90 0.35
N MET A 205 -20.38 -13.63 -0.02
CA MET A 205 -19.48 -12.53 0.31
C MET A 205 -20.27 -11.50 1.12
N LEU A 206 -19.77 -11.15 2.31
CA LEU A 206 -20.42 -10.20 3.22
C LEU A 206 -19.48 -9.03 3.53
N CYS A 207 -20.03 -7.82 3.58
CA CYS A 207 -19.34 -6.63 4.07
C CYS A 207 -19.85 -6.36 5.49
N GLY A 208 -19.04 -6.63 6.52
CA GLY A 208 -19.45 -6.56 7.93
C GLY A 208 -18.64 -7.50 8.82
N ASP A 209 -19.18 -7.81 10.01
CA ASP A 209 -18.62 -8.75 11.00
C ASP A 209 -19.67 -9.73 11.57
#